data_AF-A0A1F2Y841-F1
#
_entry.id   AF-A0A1F2Y841-F1
#
_cell.length_a   1.000
_cell.length_b   1.000
_cell.length_c   1.000
_cell.angle_alpha   90.00
_cell.angle_beta   90.00
_cell.angle_gamma   90.00
#
_symmetry.space_group_name_H-M   'P 1'
#
loop_
_entity.id
_entity.type
_entity.pdbx_description
1 polymer ?
#
loop_
_entity_poly.entity_id
_entity_poly.type
_entity_poly.pdbx_seq_one_letter_code
_entity_poly.pdbx_strand_id
1 'polypeptide(L)'
;MHVGHWFGNVENMLRLQEEHECFYFIADWHMLTTHFDRTAELPGFTRELVLDLLAAGIDPERVTLYRQSDVKEVAEMTLLLGMITPLGWLERVPTYKERLRDNAERDIANLGLLGYPLLQTVDIAIVKGELVPVGEDQVPHLELSREVVRRFNRLYGDVLVEPQPLLSETPLISGTDGRKMSKSLDNVLDVRDEEDKVRATIRSFITDPRKVRRGDPGRPEICPIFTLHERFSPDILEWTEANCRTGELGCVDCKTNLADRVVEFYRPFRERREELEHRAGLADEVLAAGAAKVRPVVEETMKAVRDAMHLS
;
A
#
# COMPACT_ATOMS: atom_id res chain seq x y z
N MET A 1 -1.66 7.80 6.35
CA MET A 1 -1.72 7.51 4.90
C MET A 1 -1.20 8.71 4.11
N HIS A 2 -0.85 8.62 2.82
CA HIS A 2 -0.50 9.80 2.00
C HIS A 2 -1.09 9.68 0.59
N VAL A 3 -1.07 10.75 -0.20
CA VAL A 3 -1.70 10.80 -1.53
C VAL A 3 -1.28 9.64 -2.45
N GLY A 4 0.01 9.28 -2.46
CA GLY A 4 0.47 8.11 -3.21
C GLY A 4 -0.20 6.78 -2.80
N HIS A 5 -0.48 6.56 -1.51
CA HIS A 5 -1.23 5.37 -1.06
C HIS A 5 -2.70 5.44 -1.45
N TRP A 6 -3.29 6.64 -1.43
CA TRP A 6 -4.70 6.84 -1.76
C TRP A 6 -5.01 6.37 -3.20
N PHE A 7 -4.29 6.93 -4.17
CA PHE A 7 -4.51 6.60 -5.59
C PHE A 7 -3.86 5.28 -6.00
N GLY A 8 -2.76 4.88 -5.34
CA GLY A 8 -2.09 3.61 -5.63
C GLY A 8 -2.90 2.40 -5.16
N ASN A 9 -3.45 2.47 -3.95
CA ASN A 9 -4.04 1.31 -3.28
C ASN A 9 -5.50 1.54 -2.88
N VAL A 10 -5.82 2.63 -2.17
CA VAL A 10 -7.12 2.79 -1.52
C VAL A 10 -8.26 2.89 -2.53
N GLU A 11 -8.11 3.66 -3.61
CA GLU A 11 -9.12 3.74 -4.67
C GLU A 11 -9.41 2.37 -5.31
N ASN A 12 -8.35 1.58 -5.53
CA ASN A 12 -8.49 0.20 -6.01
C ASN A 12 -9.22 -0.67 -4.97
N MET A 13 -8.89 -0.55 -3.69
CA MET A 13 -9.59 -1.28 -2.62
C MET A 13 -11.07 -0.92 -2.55
N LEU A 14 -11.41 0.37 -2.69
CA LEU A 14 -12.79 0.85 -2.69
C LEU A 14 -13.59 0.33 -3.88
N ARG A 15 -12.96 0.17 -5.04
CA ARG A 15 -13.59 -0.46 -6.20
C ARG A 15 -13.74 -1.97 -6.00
N LEU A 16 -12.70 -2.66 -5.55
CA LEU A 16 -12.68 -4.11 -5.43
C LEU A 16 -13.62 -4.63 -4.34
N GLN A 17 -13.84 -3.90 -3.25
CA GLN A 17 -14.85 -4.29 -2.25
C GLN A 17 -16.29 -4.31 -2.81
N GLU A 18 -16.53 -3.67 -3.96
CA GLU A 18 -17.82 -3.74 -4.67
C GLU A 18 -17.94 -4.96 -5.57
N GLU A 19 -16.81 -5.42 -6.11
CA GLU A 19 -16.76 -6.40 -7.20
C GLU A 19 -16.37 -7.82 -6.72
N HIS A 20 -15.69 -7.93 -5.57
CA HIS A 20 -15.07 -9.16 -5.11
C HIS A 20 -15.19 -9.37 -3.60
N GLU A 21 -15.06 -10.63 -3.18
CA GLU A 21 -14.72 -10.96 -1.80
C GLU A 21 -13.27 -10.55 -1.52
N CYS A 22 -13.08 -9.61 -0.60
CA CYS A 22 -11.79 -8.98 -0.35
C CYS A 22 -11.23 -9.33 1.03
N PHE A 23 -10.00 -9.81 1.04
CA PHE A 23 -9.19 -9.96 2.25
C PHE A 23 -8.15 -8.84 2.30
N TYR A 24 -8.30 -7.94 3.26
CA TYR A 24 -7.34 -6.87 3.52
C TYR A 24 -6.75 -7.07 4.91
N PHE A 25 -5.45 -6.84 5.05
CA PHE A 25 -4.80 -7.07 6.34
C PHE A 25 -3.76 -6.03 6.69
N ILE A 26 -3.61 -5.82 8.00
CA ILE A 26 -2.53 -5.03 8.58
C ILE A 26 -1.33 -5.95 8.78
N ALA A 27 -0.29 -5.73 7.98
CA ALA A 27 0.92 -6.55 7.89
C ALA A 27 1.92 -6.24 9.02
N ASP A 28 1.55 -6.52 10.27
CA ASP A 28 2.36 -6.15 11.43
C ASP A 28 3.62 -7.01 11.62
N TRP A 29 3.64 -8.28 11.20
CA TRP A 29 4.88 -9.07 11.18
C TRP A 29 5.84 -8.66 10.07
N HIS A 30 5.34 -8.23 8.92
CA HIS A 30 6.19 -7.64 7.87
C HIS A 30 6.97 -6.42 8.36
N MET A 31 6.36 -5.62 9.23
CA MET A 31 7.00 -4.45 9.87
C MET A 31 8.26 -4.87 10.66
N LEU A 32 8.19 -6.00 11.37
CA LEU A 32 9.31 -6.54 12.19
C LEU A 32 10.54 -6.90 11.35
N THR A 33 10.38 -7.21 10.06
CA THR A 33 11.51 -7.58 9.17
C THR A 33 12.53 -6.45 9.01
N THR A 34 12.11 -5.20 9.23
CA THR A 34 12.96 -4.00 9.11
C THR A 34 12.94 -3.10 10.34
N HIS A 35 12.04 -3.33 11.30
CA HIS A 35 11.84 -2.45 12.47
C HIS A 35 11.58 -3.26 13.75
N PHE A 36 12.26 -4.41 13.89
CA PHE A 36 12.20 -5.26 15.09
C PHE A 36 12.63 -4.54 16.37
N ASP A 37 13.36 -3.43 16.26
CA ASP A 37 13.82 -2.56 17.35
C ASP A 37 12.82 -1.47 17.76
N ARG A 38 11.73 -1.28 16.99
CA ARG A 38 10.74 -0.18 17.20
C ARG A 38 9.30 -0.69 17.31
N THR A 39 9.09 -1.74 18.10
CA THR A 39 7.78 -2.39 18.23
C THR A 39 6.77 -1.63 19.09
N ALA A 40 7.23 -0.72 19.95
CA ALA A 40 6.35 0.06 20.83
C ALA A 40 5.36 0.96 20.06
N GLU A 41 5.70 1.34 18.82
CA GLU A 41 4.87 2.21 17.97
C GLU A 41 3.81 1.43 17.17
N LEU A 42 3.93 0.09 17.09
CA LEU A 42 3.04 -0.76 16.29
C LEU A 42 1.55 -0.60 16.61
N PRO A 43 1.11 -0.62 17.89
CA PRO A 43 -0.31 -0.49 18.19
C PRO A 43 -0.89 0.83 17.68
N GLY A 44 -0.09 1.91 17.78
CA GLY A 44 -0.44 3.22 17.23
C GLY A 44 -0.59 3.16 15.72
N PHE A 45 0.41 2.66 14.98
CA PHE A 45 0.34 2.57 13.52
C PHE A 45 -0.81 1.70 13.02
N THR A 46 -1.08 0.57 13.68
CA THR A 46 -2.20 -0.31 13.36
C THR A 46 -3.52 0.42 13.53
N ARG A 47 -3.73 1.09 14.68
CA ARG A 47 -4.94 1.89 14.92
C ARG A 47 -5.12 2.95 13.85
N GLU A 48 -4.08 3.75 13.60
CA GLU A 48 -4.14 4.84 12.63
C GLU A 48 -4.48 4.34 11.22
N LEU A 49 -3.91 3.22 10.79
CA LEU A 49 -4.17 2.64 9.48
C LEU A 49 -5.61 2.11 9.35
N VAL A 50 -6.14 1.46 10.39
CA VAL A 50 -7.54 1.01 10.39
C VAL A 50 -8.48 2.21 10.27
N LEU A 51 -8.27 3.25 11.07
CA LEU A 51 -9.09 4.47 11.00
C LEU A 51 -8.98 5.17 9.64
N ASP A 52 -7.77 5.24 9.06
CA ASP A 52 -7.54 5.78 7.72
C ASP A 52 -8.36 4.99 6.66
N LEU A 53 -8.38 3.66 6.72
CA LEU A 53 -9.14 2.82 5.77
C LEU A 53 -10.65 2.99 5.95
N LEU A 54 -11.15 3.01 7.19
CA LEU A 54 -12.57 3.22 7.47
C LEU A 54 -13.05 4.61 7.02
N ALA A 55 -12.24 5.64 7.28
CA ALA A 55 -12.52 7.01 6.85
C ALA A 55 -12.50 7.14 5.32
N ALA A 56 -11.63 6.39 4.64
CA ALA A 56 -11.60 6.34 3.18
C ALA A 56 -12.83 5.65 2.57
N GLY A 57 -13.57 4.86 3.34
CA GLY A 57 -14.79 4.18 2.90
C GLY A 57 -14.67 2.67 2.76
N ILE A 58 -13.58 2.06 3.24
CA ILE A 58 -13.52 0.60 3.38
C ILE A 58 -14.56 0.17 4.41
N ASP A 59 -15.45 -0.73 4.01
CA ASP A 59 -16.55 -1.22 4.84
C ASP A 59 -16.22 -2.62 5.41
N PRO A 60 -15.97 -2.75 6.73
CA PRO A 60 -15.69 -4.05 7.36
C PRO A 60 -16.84 -5.06 7.29
N GLU A 61 -18.06 -4.64 6.94
CA GLU A 61 -19.14 -5.57 6.68
C GLU A 61 -19.04 -6.23 5.31
N ARG A 62 -18.34 -5.58 4.37
CA ARG A 62 -18.17 -6.04 2.99
C ARG A 62 -16.85 -6.74 2.76
N VAL A 63 -15.82 -6.35 3.50
CA VAL A 63 -14.48 -6.92 3.40
C VAL A 63 -14.06 -7.61 4.69
N THR A 64 -13.13 -8.55 4.58
CA THR A 64 -12.48 -9.13 5.74
C THR A 64 -11.20 -8.34 6.04
N LEU A 65 -11.30 -7.37 6.95
CA LEU A 65 -10.17 -6.54 7.42
C LEU A 65 -9.61 -7.08 8.74
N TYR A 66 -8.40 -7.64 8.73
CA TYR A 66 -7.80 -8.28 9.91
C TYR A 66 -6.34 -7.86 10.13
N ARG A 67 -5.74 -8.27 11.25
CA ARG A 67 -4.30 -8.07 11.52
C ARG A 67 -3.58 -9.40 11.29
N GLN A 68 -2.44 -9.35 10.60
CA GLN A 68 -1.66 -10.55 10.24
C GLN A 68 -1.37 -11.39 11.48
N SER A 69 -0.89 -10.77 12.56
CA SER A 69 -0.57 -11.50 13.78
C SER A 69 -1.75 -12.13 14.51
N ASP A 70 -3.01 -11.87 14.15
CA ASP A 70 -4.18 -12.57 14.72
C ASP A 70 -4.38 -13.97 14.11
N VAL A 71 -3.66 -14.26 13.02
CA VAL A 71 -3.70 -15.51 12.25
C VAL A 71 -2.38 -16.25 12.43
N LYS A 72 -2.29 -17.13 13.45
CA LYS A 72 -1.02 -17.77 13.84
C LYS A 72 -0.54 -18.82 12.84
N GLU A 73 -1.47 -19.35 12.07
CA GLU A 73 -1.28 -20.26 10.97
C GLU A 73 -0.36 -19.69 9.88
N VAL A 74 -0.30 -18.36 9.72
CA VAL A 74 0.67 -17.70 8.83
C VAL A 74 2.11 -18.06 9.23
N ALA A 75 2.42 -18.13 10.53
CA ALA A 75 3.74 -18.51 10.99
C ALA A 75 4.04 -20.00 10.71
N GLU A 76 3.06 -20.88 10.94
CA GLU A 76 3.18 -22.30 10.65
C GLU A 76 3.39 -22.56 9.15
N MET A 77 2.54 -21.98 8.30
CA MET A 77 2.64 -22.13 6.85
C MET A 77 3.95 -21.54 6.31
N THR A 78 4.44 -20.44 6.90
CA THR A 78 5.76 -19.87 6.54
C THR A 78 6.89 -20.84 6.84
N LEU A 79 6.85 -21.54 7.99
CA LEU A 79 7.80 -22.59 8.31
C LEU A 79 7.74 -23.74 7.28
N LEU A 80 6.52 -24.23 6.99
CA LEU A 80 6.31 -25.35 6.07
C LEU A 80 6.78 -25.02 4.64
N LEU A 81 6.36 -23.88 4.09
CA LEU A 81 6.79 -23.44 2.76
C LEU A 81 8.29 -23.10 2.73
N GLY A 82 8.87 -22.69 3.86
CA GLY A 82 10.29 -22.45 4.02
C GLY A 82 11.13 -23.71 3.76
N MET A 83 10.63 -24.88 4.15
CA MET A 83 11.32 -26.16 3.94
C MET A 83 11.41 -26.57 2.47
N ILE A 84 10.53 -26.04 1.61
CA ILE A 84 10.51 -26.36 0.17
C ILE A 84 11.01 -25.22 -0.70
N THR A 85 11.27 -24.03 -0.15
CA THR A 85 11.68 -22.84 -0.92
C THR A 85 13.20 -22.71 -0.98
N PRO A 86 13.85 -22.83 -2.16
CA PRO A 86 15.29 -22.65 -2.26
C PRO A 86 15.73 -21.23 -1.90
N LEU A 87 16.82 -21.10 -1.13
CA LEU A 87 17.37 -19.79 -0.74
C LEU A 87 17.67 -18.88 -1.94
N GLY A 88 18.21 -19.45 -3.02
CA GLY A 88 18.52 -18.68 -4.24
C GLY A 88 17.29 -18.07 -4.91
N TRP A 89 16.07 -18.50 -4.61
CA TRP A 89 14.86 -17.82 -5.08
C TRP A 89 14.64 -16.50 -4.31
N LEU A 90 14.81 -16.53 -3.00
CA LEU A 90 14.67 -15.37 -2.12
C LEU A 90 15.76 -14.32 -2.38
N GLU A 91 17.01 -14.74 -2.54
CA GLU A 91 18.16 -13.84 -2.78
C GLU A 91 18.09 -13.08 -4.13
N ARG A 92 17.28 -13.58 -5.07
CA ARG A 92 17.12 -12.99 -6.40
C ARG A 92 15.99 -11.97 -6.49
N VAL A 93 15.13 -11.86 -5.48
CA VAL A 93 14.08 -10.85 -5.46
C VAL A 93 14.72 -9.45 -5.42
N PRO A 94 14.47 -8.56 -6.40
CA PRO A 94 15.19 -7.28 -6.52
C PRO A 94 15.10 -6.40 -5.27
N THR A 95 13.93 -6.34 -4.66
CA THR A 95 13.62 -5.52 -3.48
C THR A 95 14.43 -5.91 -2.25
N TYR A 96 14.89 -7.15 -2.13
CA TYR A 96 15.76 -7.58 -1.04
C TYR A 96 17.10 -6.82 -1.08
N LYS A 97 17.70 -6.74 -2.27
CA LYS A 97 18.97 -6.03 -2.47
C LYS A 97 18.82 -4.52 -2.32
N GLU A 98 17.69 -3.97 -2.76
CA GLU A 98 17.37 -2.55 -2.58
C GLU A 98 17.21 -2.21 -1.10
N ARG A 99 16.42 -2.98 -0.34
CA ARG A 99 16.25 -2.75 1.11
C ARG A 99 17.56 -2.80 1.88
N LEU A 100 18.45 -3.75 1.55
CA LEU A 100 19.79 -3.82 2.13
C LEU A 100 20.65 -2.59 1.83
N ARG A 101 20.54 -2.01 0.62
CA ARG A 101 21.26 -0.78 0.26
C ARG A 101 20.68 0.43 0.98
N ASP A 102 19.36 0.56 1.01
CA ASP A 102 18.65 1.70 1.61
C ASP A 102 18.80 1.73 3.14
N ASN A 103 19.13 0.59 3.75
CA ASN A 103 19.34 0.45 5.19
C ASN A 103 20.74 -0.09 5.50
N ALA A 104 21.74 0.26 4.70
CA ALA A 104 23.11 -0.26 4.85
C ALA A 104 23.72 -0.03 6.25
N GLU A 105 23.22 0.98 6.97
CA GLU A 105 23.64 1.32 8.34
C GLU A 105 22.95 0.49 9.44
N ARG A 106 21.95 -0.33 9.08
CA ARG A 106 21.16 -1.14 10.01
C ARG A 106 21.45 -2.62 9.80
N ASP A 107 21.47 -3.38 10.88
CA ASP A 107 21.66 -4.84 10.84
C ASP A 107 20.34 -5.55 10.47
N ILE A 108 19.87 -5.30 9.23
CA ILE A 108 18.64 -5.89 8.71
C ILE A 108 18.90 -7.09 7.79
N ALA A 109 20.17 -7.48 7.60
CA ALA A 109 20.57 -8.67 6.84
C ALA A 109 20.29 -9.96 7.64
N ASN A 110 19.03 -10.17 8.01
CA ASN A 110 18.58 -11.26 8.87
C ASN A 110 17.57 -12.17 8.15
N LEU A 111 17.27 -13.30 8.77
CA LEU A 111 16.32 -14.29 8.25
C LEU A 111 14.93 -13.69 7.98
N GLY A 112 14.49 -12.74 8.81
CA GLY A 112 13.19 -12.07 8.65
C GLY A 112 13.11 -11.29 7.34
N LEU A 113 14.14 -10.50 7.03
CA LEU A 113 14.19 -9.73 5.77
C LEU A 113 14.37 -10.64 4.54
N LEU A 114 15.19 -11.67 4.64
CA LEU A 114 15.37 -12.63 3.54
C LEU A 114 14.08 -13.42 3.27
N GLY A 115 13.37 -13.81 4.34
CA GLY A 115 12.13 -14.58 4.30
C GLY A 115 10.87 -13.76 4.04
N TYR A 116 10.93 -12.42 4.06
CA TYR A 116 9.79 -11.52 3.84
C TYR A 116 8.96 -11.87 2.57
N PRO A 117 9.56 -12.17 1.40
CA PRO A 117 8.79 -12.50 0.20
C PRO A 117 8.02 -13.83 0.34
N LEU A 118 8.56 -14.77 1.12
CA LEU A 118 7.90 -16.03 1.43
C LEU A 118 6.75 -15.83 2.44
N LEU A 119 6.94 -14.96 3.44
CA LEU A 119 5.86 -14.56 4.35
C LEU A 119 4.70 -13.94 3.56
N GLN A 120 5.00 -13.07 2.58
CA GLN A 120 3.99 -12.50 1.69
C GLN A 120 3.29 -13.56 0.83
N THR A 121 4.03 -14.57 0.35
CA THR A 121 3.45 -15.72 -0.36
C THR A 121 2.42 -16.44 0.51
N VAL A 122 2.72 -16.63 1.79
CA VAL A 122 1.82 -17.25 2.75
C VAL A 122 0.57 -16.42 2.99
N ASP A 123 0.71 -15.10 3.16
CA ASP A 123 -0.44 -14.22 3.35
C ASP A 123 -1.45 -14.31 2.19
N ILE A 124 -0.96 -14.53 0.96
CA ILE A 124 -1.80 -14.75 -0.22
C ILE A 124 -2.39 -16.17 -0.23
N ALA A 125 -1.54 -17.18 -0.02
CA ALA A 125 -1.94 -18.59 -0.18
C ALA A 125 -2.89 -19.07 0.92
N ILE A 126 -2.79 -18.53 2.14
CA ILE A 126 -3.55 -18.99 3.31
C ILE A 126 -5.06 -18.70 3.19
N VAL A 127 -5.41 -17.65 2.45
CA VAL A 127 -6.80 -17.29 2.11
C VAL A 127 -7.18 -17.76 0.70
N LYS A 128 -6.35 -18.59 0.05
CA LYS A 128 -6.53 -19.05 -1.34
C LYS A 128 -6.74 -17.89 -2.33
N GLY A 129 -6.00 -16.79 -2.18
CA GLY A 129 -6.16 -15.59 -2.99
C GLY A 129 -5.94 -15.82 -4.48
N GLU A 130 -7.00 -15.68 -5.29
CA GLU A 130 -6.95 -15.85 -6.75
C GLU A 130 -6.40 -14.62 -7.48
N LEU A 131 -6.79 -13.43 -7.02
CA LEU A 131 -6.41 -12.14 -7.60
C LEU A 131 -5.70 -11.30 -6.55
N VAL A 132 -4.50 -10.81 -6.88
CA VAL A 132 -3.70 -9.99 -5.97
C VAL A 132 -3.45 -8.62 -6.62
N PRO A 133 -4.04 -7.53 -6.09
CA PRO A 133 -3.75 -6.18 -6.53
C PRO A 133 -2.29 -5.84 -6.28
N VAL A 134 -1.52 -5.58 -7.35
CA VAL A 134 -0.09 -5.28 -7.26
C VAL A 134 0.30 -4.17 -8.21
N GLY A 135 1.22 -3.32 -7.76
CA GLY A 135 1.97 -2.43 -8.64
C GLY A 135 3.05 -3.19 -9.41
N GLU A 136 3.58 -2.57 -10.47
CA GLU A 136 4.65 -3.16 -11.29
C GLU A 136 5.88 -3.55 -10.46
N ASP A 137 6.18 -2.80 -9.40
CA ASP A 137 7.30 -3.05 -8.48
C ASP A 137 7.11 -4.30 -7.61
N GLN A 138 5.87 -4.79 -7.47
CA GLN A 138 5.53 -5.95 -6.65
C GLN A 138 5.38 -7.25 -7.46
N VAL A 139 5.36 -7.17 -8.79
CA VAL A 139 5.28 -8.34 -9.69
C VAL A 139 6.33 -9.42 -9.37
N PRO A 140 7.60 -9.10 -9.06
CA PRO A 140 8.59 -10.13 -8.72
C PRO A 140 8.22 -10.96 -7.46
N HIS A 141 7.56 -10.36 -6.47
CA HIS A 141 7.10 -11.11 -5.28
C HIS A 141 5.92 -12.01 -5.61
N LEU A 142 5.03 -11.56 -6.48
CA LEU A 142 3.90 -12.37 -6.92
C LEU A 142 4.38 -13.55 -7.77
N GLU A 143 5.38 -13.38 -8.62
CA GLU A 143 5.98 -14.49 -9.37
C GLU A 143 6.64 -15.51 -8.45
N LEU A 144 7.35 -15.07 -7.41
CA LEU A 144 7.84 -15.99 -6.37
C LEU A 144 6.68 -16.76 -5.71
N SER A 145 5.59 -16.05 -5.39
CA SER A 145 4.41 -16.67 -4.77
C SER A 145 3.84 -17.79 -5.64
N ARG A 146 3.71 -17.53 -6.95
CA ARG A 146 3.28 -18.51 -7.95
C ARG A 146 4.23 -19.70 -8.05
N GLU A 147 5.54 -19.46 -8.06
CA GLU A 147 6.55 -20.53 -8.11
C GLU A 147 6.51 -21.44 -6.88
N VAL A 148 6.35 -20.86 -5.69
CA VAL A 148 6.24 -21.60 -4.43
C VAL A 148 4.95 -22.41 -4.39
N VAL A 149 3.81 -21.81 -4.78
CA VAL A 149 2.52 -22.52 -4.87
C VAL A 149 2.59 -23.70 -5.86
N ARG A 150 3.09 -23.48 -7.08
CA ARG A 150 3.28 -24.58 -8.05
C ARG A 150 4.21 -25.67 -7.52
N ARG A 151 5.24 -25.30 -6.77
CA ARG A 151 6.16 -26.27 -6.18
C ARG A 151 5.47 -27.08 -5.09
N PHE A 152 4.70 -26.45 -4.20
CA PHE A 152 3.89 -27.14 -3.22
C PHE A 152 2.94 -28.13 -3.90
N ASN A 153 2.16 -27.67 -4.89
CA ASN A 153 1.16 -28.53 -5.52
C ASN A 153 1.77 -29.71 -6.28
N ARG A 154 2.95 -29.54 -6.89
CA ARG A 154 3.70 -30.65 -7.52
C ARG A 154 4.22 -31.69 -6.52
N LEU A 155 4.53 -31.27 -5.29
CA LEU A 155 5.07 -32.17 -4.27
C LEU A 155 3.97 -32.90 -3.49
N TYR A 156 2.87 -32.20 -3.17
CA TYR A 156 1.88 -32.67 -2.19
C TYR A 156 0.46 -32.81 -2.76
N GLY A 157 0.21 -32.38 -4.00
CA GLY A 157 -1.11 -32.40 -4.63
C GLY A 157 -1.74 -31.01 -4.76
N ASP A 158 -2.80 -30.91 -5.56
CA ASP A 158 -3.44 -29.63 -5.91
C ASP A 158 -4.27 -29.06 -4.74
N VAL A 159 -3.62 -28.26 -3.88
CA VAL A 159 -4.21 -27.73 -2.63
C VAL A 159 -4.22 -26.21 -2.59
N LEU A 160 -3.12 -25.57 -3.00
CA LEU A 160 -2.97 -24.12 -2.97
C LEU A 160 -3.38 -23.51 -4.31
N VAL A 161 -3.96 -22.32 -4.29
CA VAL A 161 -4.38 -21.59 -5.49
C VAL A 161 -3.22 -20.74 -6.01
N GLU A 162 -2.92 -20.84 -7.30
CA GLU A 162 -1.90 -20.00 -7.94
C GLU A 162 -2.45 -18.57 -8.17
N PRO A 163 -1.91 -17.54 -7.50
CA PRO A 163 -2.45 -16.19 -7.58
C PRO A 163 -2.12 -15.52 -8.92
N GLN A 164 -3.06 -14.74 -9.44
CA GLN A 164 -2.90 -13.93 -10.64
C GLN A 164 -2.74 -12.44 -10.28
N PRO A 165 -1.88 -11.69 -11.01
CA PRO A 165 -1.76 -10.26 -10.81
C PRO A 165 -3.05 -9.55 -11.24
N LEU A 166 -3.52 -8.64 -10.39
CA LEU A 166 -4.43 -7.58 -10.80
C LEU A 166 -3.64 -6.28 -10.87
N LEU A 167 -3.18 -5.93 -12.07
CA LEU A 167 -2.33 -4.75 -12.28
C LEU A 167 -3.15 -3.48 -12.12
N SER A 168 -2.66 -2.59 -11.27
CA SER A 168 -3.18 -1.24 -11.11
C SER A 168 -2.60 -0.34 -12.20
N GLU A 169 -3.43 0.27 -13.04
CA GLU A 169 -3.01 1.27 -14.03
C GLU A 169 -2.63 2.63 -13.41
N THR A 170 -2.69 2.79 -12.09
CA THR A 170 -2.43 4.09 -11.46
C THR A 170 -0.97 4.53 -11.64
N PRO A 171 -0.68 5.63 -12.37
CA PRO A 171 0.63 6.25 -12.43
C PRO A 171 1.20 6.55 -11.04
N LEU A 172 2.52 6.38 -10.92
CA LEU A 172 3.27 6.73 -9.73
C LEU A 172 3.12 8.23 -9.43
N ILE A 173 2.57 8.56 -8.25
CA ILE A 173 2.51 9.94 -7.78
C ILE A 173 3.84 10.31 -7.14
N SER A 174 4.51 11.31 -7.70
CA SER A 174 5.75 11.85 -7.16
C SER A 174 5.51 12.70 -5.90
N GLY A 175 6.50 12.75 -5.02
CA GLY A 175 6.55 13.65 -3.89
C GLY A 175 6.86 15.09 -4.28
N THR A 176 7.01 15.95 -3.27
CA THR A 176 7.30 17.39 -3.41
C THR A 176 8.56 17.68 -4.23
N ASP A 177 9.50 16.74 -4.30
CA ASP A 177 10.79 16.85 -4.96
C ASP A 177 10.88 16.09 -6.30
N GLY A 178 9.76 15.56 -6.81
CA GLY A 178 9.70 14.79 -8.06
C GLY A 178 10.17 13.33 -7.95
N ARG A 179 10.71 12.91 -6.80
CA ARG A 179 11.02 11.49 -6.53
C ARG A 179 9.76 10.74 -6.11
N LYS A 180 9.82 9.40 -5.95
CA LYS A 180 8.70 8.62 -5.39
C LYS A 180 8.31 9.20 -4.02
N MET A 181 7.01 9.40 -3.80
CA MET A 181 6.49 9.89 -2.54
C MET A 181 6.78 8.86 -1.43
N SER A 182 7.48 9.29 -0.37
CA SER A 182 7.83 8.45 0.77
C SER A 182 8.00 9.28 2.04
N LYS A 183 7.45 8.80 3.16
CA LYS A 183 7.62 9.44 4.48
C LYS A 183 9.08 9.56 4.89
N SER A 184 9.93 8.61 4.50
CA SER A 184 11.36 8.64 4.81
C SER A 184 12.12 9.74 4.08
N LEU A 185 11.59 10.23 2.96
CA LEU A 185 12.18 11.32 2.18
C LEU A 185 11.60 12.70 2.56
N ASP A 186 10.67 12.74 3.51
CA ASP A 186 9.94 13.95 3.92
C ASP A 186 9.35 14.74 2.74
N ASN A 187 8.89 14.02 1.72
CA ASN A 187 8.38 14.58 0.46
C ASN A 187 6.89 14.28 0.24
N VAL A 188 6.15 13.99 1.32
CA VAL A 188 4.77 13.50 1.26
C VAL A 188 3.73 14.60 1.38
N LEU A 189 2.59 14.38 0.74
CA LEU A 189 1.35 15.07 1.03
C LEU A 189 0.46 14.11 1.83
N ASP A 190 0.36 14.29 3.16
CA ASP A 190 -0.44 13.42 4.01
C ASP A 190 -1.92 13.76 3.85
N VAL A 191 -2.76 12.75 3.71
CA VAL A 191 -4.21 12.93 3.49
C VAL A 191 -4.90 13.52 4.73
N ARG A 192 -4.27 13.36 5.90
CA ARG A 192 -4.73 13.84 7.20
C ARG A 192 -4.29 15.28 7.50
N ASP A 193 -3.42 15.86 6.68
CA ASP A 193 -2.89 17.20 6.94
C ASP A 193 -3.99 18.25 6.91
N GLU A 194 -4.03 19.14 7.91
CA GLU A 194 -4.94 20.30 7.90
C GLU A 194 -4.71 21.21 6.68
N GLU A 195 -5.71 22.04 6.38
CA GLU A 195 -5.69 22.94 5.22
C GLU A 195 -4.38 23.76 5.10
N ASP A 196 -3.94 24.39 6.19
CA ASP A 196 -2.72 25.20 6.20
C ASP A 196 -1.47 24.37 5.82
N LYS A 197 -1.40 23.13 6.31
CA LYS A 197 -0.28 22.23 6.03
C LYS A 197 -0.34 21.70 4.61
N VAL A 198 -1.52 21.34 4.09
CA VAL A 198 -1.68 20.98 2.67
C VAL A 198 -1.22 22.11 1.77
N ARG A 199 -1.68 23.34 2.03
CA ARG A 199 -1.29 24.52 1.25
C ARG A 199 0.20 24.79 1.33
N ALA A 200 0.82 24.65 2.50
CA ALA A 200 2.26 24.80 2.67
C ALA A 200 3.05 23.73 1.90
N THR A 201 2.63 22.47 1.97
CA THR A 201 3.25 21.35 1.25
C THR A 201 3.11 21.53 -0.25
N ILE A 202 1.93 21.86 -0.77
CA ILE A 202 1.73 22.11 -2.22
C ILE A 202 2.58 23.29 -2.71
N ARG A 203 2.76 24.32 -1.88
CA ARG A 203 3.67 25.43 -2.19
C ARG A 203 5.12 24.98 -2.36
N SER A 204 5.59 23.99 -1.60
CA SER A 204 6.98 23.53 -1.64
C SER A 204 7.32 22.61 -2.82
N PHE A 205 6.31 22.08 -3.54
CA PHE A 205 6.54 21.21 -4.69
C PHE A 205 7.46 21.84 -5.74
N ILE A 206 8.36 21.06 -6.30
CA ILE A 206 9.09 21.47 -7.50
C ILE A 206 8.12 21.60 -8.68
N THR A 207 8.46 22.47 -9.61
CA THR A 207 7.75 22.66 -10.88
C THR A 207 8.75 22.59 -12.03
N ASP A 208 8.35 22.94 -13.26
CA ASP A 208 9.30 23.04 -14.38
C ASP A 208 10.42 24.03 -14.04
N PRO A 209 11.70 23.59 -13.97
CA PRO A 209 12.83 24.47 -13.64
C PRO A 209 13.08 25.55 -14.69
N ARG A 210 12.52 25.43 -15.90
CA ARG A 210 12.63 26.46 -16.94
C ARG A 210 11.58 27.57 -16.81
N LYS A 211 10.49 27.34 -16.06
CA LYS A 211 9.45 28.33 -15.82
C LYS A 211 9.79 29.12 -14.55
N VAL A 212 10.69 30.08 -14.69
CA VAL A 212 11.24 30.84 -13.54
C VAL A 212 10.25 31.91 -13.06
N ARG A 213 9.51 32.53 -13.98
CA ARG A 213 8.52 33.58 -13.68
C ARG A 213 7.25 33.44 -14.51
N ARG A 214 6.21 34.19 -14.11
CA ARG A 214 5.00 34.34 -14.92
C ARG A 214 5.37 34.95 -16.29
N GLY A 215 4.76 34.44 -17.35
CA GLY A 215 5.09 34.75 -18.73
C GLY A 215 6.08 33.77 -19.38
N ASP A 216 6.89 33.04 -18.60
CA ASP A 216 7.73 31.98 -19.17
C ASP A 216 6.85 30.74 -19.47
N PRO A 217 6.97 30.13 -20.66
CA PRO A 217 6.23 28.92 -21.00
C PRO A 217 6.70 27.73 -20.15
N GLY A 218 5.75 26.93 -19.67
CA GLY A 218 6.01 25.72 -18.89
C GLY A 218 5.78 24.43 -19.67
N ARG A 219 6.29 23.33 -19.12
CA ARG A 219 6.07 21.95 -19.60
C ARG A 219 5.29 21.15 -18.57
N PRO A 220 3.95 21.05 -18.71
CA PRO A 220 3.08 20.27 -17.84
C PRO A 220 3.54 18.82 -17.67
N GLU A 221 4.03 18.19 -18.74
CA GLU A 221 4.41 16.77 -18.79
C GLU A 221 5.58 16.37 -17.87
N ILE A 222 6.35 17.33 -17.35
CA ILE A 222 7.44 17.07 -16.40
C ILE A 222 7.16 17.65 -15.01
N CYS A 223 5.96 18.20 -14.78
CA CYS A 223 5.63 18.97 -13.59
C CYS A 223 4.80 18.12 -12.62
N PRO A 224 5.31 17.78 -11.43
CA PRO A 224 4.55 17.04 -10.41
C PRO A 224 3.20 17.67 -10.04
N ILE A 225 3.11 19.00 -10.05
CA ILE A 225 1.86 19.73 -9.80
C ILE A 225 0.80 19.42 -10.86
N PHE A 226 1.20 19.28 -12.12
CA PHE A 226 0.26 18.98 -13.20
C PHE A 226 -0.27 17.54 -13.08
N THR A 227 0.60 16.57 -12.75
CA THR A 227 0.18 15.19 -12.44
C THR A 227 -0.85 15.13 -11.31
N LEU A 228 -0.75 15.99 -10.30
CA LEU A 228 -1.78 16.07 -9.25
C LEU A 228 -3.10 16.67 -9.77
N HIS A 229 -3.05 17.67 -10.67
CA HIS A 229 -4.27 18.20 -11.28
C HIS A 229 -5.06 17.15 -12.07
N GLU A 230 -4.39 16.18 -12.71
CA GLU A 230 -5.07 15.07 -13.41
C GLU A 230 -6.00 14.28 -12.49
N ARG A 231 -5.72 14.27 -11.18
CA ARG A 231 -6.51 13.56 -10.16
C ARG A 231 -7.50 14.46 -9.43
N PHE A 232 -7.07 15.65 -9.04
CA PHE A 232 -7.86 16.52 -8.17
C PHE A 232 -8.66 17.58 -8.93
N SER A 233 -8.33 17.85 -10.20
CA SER A 233 -8.85 18.99 -10.94
C SER A 233 -9.20 18.67 -12.40
N PRO A 234 -9.90 17.55 -12.69
CA PRO A 234 -10.21 17.17 -14.07
C PRO A 234 -11.04 18.22 -14.82
N ASP A 235 -11.83 19.00 -14.10
CA ASP A 235 -12.70 20.06 -14.64
C ASP A 235 -11.94 21.29 -15.16
N ILE A 236 -10.72 21.54 -14.68
CA ILE A 236 -9.87 22.67 -15.12
C ILE A 236 -8.55 22.23 -15.73
N LEU A 237 -8.39 20.93 -16.02
CA LEU A 237 -7.12 20.35 -16.45
C LEU A 237 -6.65 20.96 -17.79
N GLU A 238 -7.52 21.00 -18.79
CA GLU A 238 -7.22 21.56 -20.11
C GLU A 238 -6.85 23.05 -20.04
N TRP A 239 -7.60 23.81 -19.23
CA TRP A 239 -7.29 25.23 -18.99
C TRP A 239 -5.93 25.40 -18.31
N THR A 240 -5.64 24.58 -17.30
CA THR A 240 -4.36 24.59 -16.58
C THR A 240 -3.20 24.27 -17.51
N GLU A 241 -3.37 23.26 -18.38
CA GLU A 241 -2.36 22.88 -19.36
C GLU A 241 -2.08 24.02 -20.34
N ALA A 242 -3.13 24.55 -20.98
CA ALA A 242 -3.02 25.60 -21.97
C ALA A 242 -2.32 26.84 -21.40
N ASN A 243 -2.76 27.32 -20.24
CA ASN A 243 -2.21 28.53 -19.62
C ASN A 243 -0.80 28.30 -19.03
N CYS A 244 -0.46 27.07 -18.65
CA CYS A 244 0.91 26.72 -18.26
C CYS A 244 1.85 26.80 -19.48
N ARG A 245 1.42 26.22 -20.62
CA ARG A 245 2.19 26.22 -21.87
C ARG A 245 2.37 27.61 -22.46
N THR A 246 1.36 28.48 -22.41
CA THR A 246 1.47 29.88 -22.86
C THR A 246 2.28 30.76 -21.90
N GLY A 247 2.42 30.33 -20.65
CA GLY A 247 3.08 31.10 -19.60
C GLY A 247 2.16 32.05 -18.84
N GLU A 248 0.90 32.18 -19.26
CA GLU A 248 -0.11 33.09 -18.69
C GLU A 248 -0.41 32.76 -17.21
N LEU A 249 -0.45 31.47 -16.88
CA LEU A 249 -0.60 30.98 -15.51
C LEU A 249 0.75 30.94 -14.79
N GLY A 250 0.84 31.60 -13.64
CA GLY A 250 1.99 31.50 -12.74
C GLY A 250 1.96 30.20 -11.93
N CYS A 251 3.13 29.65 -11.59
CA CYS A 251 3.21 28.42 -10.78
C CYS A 251 2.57 28.57 -9.40
N VAL A 252 2.62 29.78 -8.81
CA VAL A 252 2.00 30.07 -7.50
C VAL A 252 0.47 30.00 -7.59
N ASP A 253 -0.12 30.60 -8.62
CA ASP A 253 -1.57 30.58 -8.85
C ASP A 253 -2.04 29.15 -9.15
N CYS A 254 -1.31 28.43 -10.02
CA CYS A 254 -1.54 27.01 -10.33
C CYS A 254 -1.57 26.14 -9.05
N LYS A 255 -0.56 26.29 -8.19
CA LYS A 255 -0.48 25.59 -6.90
C LYS A 255 -1.61 25.98 -5.95
N THR A 256 -2.05 27.23 -5.97
CA THR A 256 -3.16 27.70 -5.14
C THR A 256 -4.45 27.02 -5.57
N ASN A 257 -4.72 27.00 -6.88
CA ASN A 257 -5.87 26.30 -7.46
C ASN A 257 -5.85 24.79 -7.10
N LEU A 258 -4.69 24.14 -7.21
CA LEU A 258 -4.56 22.73 -6.81
C LEU A 258 -4.85 22.54 -5.33
N ALA A 259 -4.31 23.40 -4.47
CA ALA A 259 -4.47 23.27 -3.03
C ALA A 259 -5.94 23.36 -2.60
N ASP A 260 -6.71 24.28 -3.19
CA ASP A 260 -8.16 24.34 -2.96
C ASP A 260 -8.84 23.00 -3.28
N ARG A 261 -8.49 22.40 -4.42
CA ARG A 261 -9.06 21.12 -4.87
C ARG A 261 -8.68 19.95 -3.97
N VAL A 262 -7.42 19.90 -3.53
CA VAL A 262 -6.96 18.85 -2.59
C VAL A 262 -7.65 18.97 -1.24
N VAL A 263 -7.83 20.20 -0.73
CA VAL A 263 -8.52 20.45 0.54
C VAL A 263 -9.97 20.00 0.45
N GLU A 264 -10.69 20.40 -0.60
CA GLU A 264 -12.08 19.97 -0.79
C GLU A 264 -12.21 18.46 -0.99
N PHE A 265 -11.29 17.85 -1.74
CA PHE A 265 -11.32 16.41 -1.99
C PHE A 265 -11.20 15.59 -0.71
N TYR A 266 -10.28 15.96 0.19
CA TYR A 266 -10.06 15.24 1.45
C TYR A 266 -10.92 15.72 2.62
N ARG A 267 -11.73 16.78 2.46
CA ARG A 267 -12.63 17.28 3.51
C ARG A 267 -13.56 16.17 4.05
N PRO A 268 -14.31 15.41 3.23
CA PRO A 268 -15.20 14.36 3.73
C PRO A 268 -14.44 13.23 4.44
N PHE A 269 -13.25 12.91 3.94
CA PHE A 269 -12.36 11.92 4.56
C PHE A 269 -11.95 12.38 5.97
N ARG A 270 -11.53 13.64 6.14
CA ARG A 270 -11.09 14.16 7.44
C ARG A 270 -12.22 14.27 8.44
N GLU A 271 -13.38 14.77 8.02
CA GLU A 271 -14.58 14.84 8.87
C GLU A 271 -14.95 13.46 9.40
N ARG A 272 -15.06 12.46 8.50
CA ARG A 272 -15.34 11.08 8.90
C ARG A 272 -14.24 10.52 9.81
N ARG A 273 -12.98 10.83 9.55
CA ARG A 273 -11.86 10.34 10.35
C ARG A 273 -11.89 10.90 11.77
N GLU A 274 -12.16 12.19 11.93
CA GLU A 274 -12.30 12.86 13.23
C GLU A 274 -13.42 12.20 14.06
N GLU A 275 -14.57 11.94 13.44
CA GLU A 275 -15.67 11.20 14.10
C GLU A 275 -15.24 9.82 14.60
N LEU A 276 -14.45 9.08 13.79
CA LEU A 276 -13.98 7.75 14.14
C LEU A 276 -12.91 7.77 15.24
N GLU A 277 -12.09 8.83 15.34
CA GLU A 277 -11.08 8.96 16.38
C GLU A 277 -11.67 9.03 17.79
N HIS A 278 -12.86 9.61 17.93
CA HIS A 278 -13.58 9.68 19.19
C HIS A 278 -14.18 8.34 19.66
N ARG A 279 -14.17 7.31 18.80
CA ARG A 279 -14.65 5.95 19.13
C ARG A 279 -13.50 5.10 19.67
N ALA A 280 -13.30 5.14 20.98
CA ALA A 280 -12.30 4.32 21.65
C ALA A 280 -12.55 2.82 21.38
N GLY A 281 -11.49 2.07 21.07
CA GLY A 281 -11.55 0.63 20.82
C GLY A 281 -12.03 0.21 19.42
N LEU A 282 -12.51 1.14 18.59
CA LEU A 282 -13.08 0.81 17.27
C LEU A 282 -12.14 0.00 16.38
N ALA A 283 -10.85 0.37 16.35
CA ALA A 283 -9.88 -0.35 15.52
C ALA A 283 -9.71 -1.82 15.97
N ASP A 284 -9.67 -2.05 17.28
CA ASP A 284 -9.55 -3.39 17.84
C ASP A 284 -10.83 -4.22 17.61
N GLU A 285 -12.00 -3.60 17.71
CA GLU A 285 -13.29 -4.24 17.40
C GLU A 285 -13.36 -4.70 15.93
N VAL A 286 -12.99 -3.82 15.00
CA VAL A 286 -12.97 -4.12 13.56
C VAL A 286 -11.98 -5.26 13.26
N LEU A 287 -10.77 -5.19 13.81
CA LEU A 287 -9.77 -6.23 13.60
C LEU A 287 -10.17 -7.56 14.22
N ALA A 288 -10.77 -7.56 15.42
CA ALA A 288 -11.28 -8.77 16.05
C ALA A 288 -12.41 -9.42 15.25
N ALA A 289 -13.33 -8.61 14.70
CA ALA A 289 -14.38 -9.07 13.82
C ALA A 289 -13.82 -9.67 12.52
N GLY A 290 -12.85 -9.00 11.88
CA GLY A 290 -12.18 -9.53 10.69
C GLY A 290 -11.38 -10.80 10.97
N ALA A 291 -10.71 -10.88 12.12
CA ALA A 291 -10.01 -12.09 12.56
C ALA A 291 -10.99 -13.27 12.77
N ALA A 292 -12.20 -13.01 13.26
CA ALA A 292 -13.24 -14.02 13.36
C ALA A 292 -13.77 -14.45 11.98
N LYS A 293 -13.91 -13.51 11.02
CA LYS A 293 -14.33 -13.78 9.64
C LYS A 293 -13.30 -14.62 8.87
N VAL A 294 -12.00 -14.32 9.00
CA VAL A 294 -10.93 -15.02 8.23
C VAL A 294 -10.56 -16.39 8.80
N ARG A 295 -10.76 -16.61 10.11
CA ARG A 295 -10.37 -17.83 10.82
C ARG A 295 -10.85 -19.13 10.16
N PRO A 296 -12.13 -19.32 9.83
CA PRO A 296 -12.58 -20.57 9.20
C PRO A 296 -11.89 -20.85 7.86
N VAL A 297 -11.63 -19.82 7.05
CA VAL A 297 -10.92 -19.95 5.75
C VAL A 297 -9.50 -20.43 5.97
N VAL A 298 -8.81 -19.83 6.95
CA VAL A 298 -7.43 -20.19 7.30
C VAL A 298 -7.34 -21.59 7.88
N GLU A 299 -8.24 -21.96 8.80
CA GLU A 299 -8.27 -23.28 9.42
C GLU A 299 -8.51 -24.38 8.37
N GLU A 300 -9.41 -24.15 7.41
CA GLU A 300 -9.65 -25.06 6.29
C GLU A 300 -8.39 -25.21 5.42
N THR A 301 -7.78 -24.10 5.01
CA THR A 301 -6.56 -24.12 4.19
C THR A 301 -5.42 -24.84 4.89
N MET A 302 -5.18 -24.55 6.16
CA MET A 302 -4.12 -25.22 6.92
C MET A 302 -4.39 -26.68 7.15
N LYS A 303 -5.65 -27.07 7.38
CA LYS A 303 -6.02 -28.49 7.45
C LYS A 303 -5.65 -29.21 6.15
N ALA A 304 -6.00 -28.63 5.00
CA ALA A 304 -5.67 -29.22 3.70
C ALA A 304 -4.15 -29.29 3.46
N VAL A 305 -3.40 -28.26 3.87
CA VAL A 305 -1.93 -28.25 3.80
C VAL A 305 -1.32 -29.35 4.66
N ARG A 306 -1.73 -29.47 5.94
CA ARG A 306 -1.23 -30.51 6.86
C ARG A 306 -1.56 -31.92 6.36
N ASP A 307 -2.80 -32.13 5.90
CA ASP A 307 -3.25 -33.41 5.34
C ASP A 307 -2.40 -33.83 4.12
N ALA A 308 -2.14 -32.88 3.20
CA ALA A 308 -1.33 -33.11 2.00
C ALA A 308 0.16 -33.36 2.30
N MET A 309 0.67 -32.76 3.37
CA MET A 309 2.04 -33.00 3.85
C MET A 309 2.15 -34.22 4.78
N HIS A 310 1.03 -34.89 5.09
CA HIS A 310 0.94 -36.00 6.03
C HIS A 310 1.45 -35.65 7.45
N LEU A 311 1.19 -34.41 7.88
CA LEU A 311 1.48 -33.95 9.22
C LEU A 311 0.24 -34.23 10.09
N SER A 312 0.35 -35.26 10.93
CA SER A 312 -0.70 -35.77 11.82
C SER A 312 -1.06 -34.78 12.93
#